data_AF-A0A9W7GPI0-F1
#
_entry.id   AF-A0A9W7GPI0-F1
#
_cell.length_a   1.000
_cell.length_b   1.000
_cell.length_c   1.000
_cell.angle_alpha   90.00
_cell.angle_beta   90.00
_cell.angle_gamma   90.00
#
_symmetry.space_group_name_H-M   'P 1'
#
loop_
_entity.id
_entity.type
_entity.pdbx_description
1 polymer ?
#
loop_
_entity_poly.entity_id
_entity_poly.type
_entity_poly.pdbx_seq_one_letter_code
_entity_poly.pdbx_strand_id
1 'polypeptide(L)'
;MDLVPSCKDKLAYFRIKELKDVLTQLGLSKQGKKQDLVERILGALSNEQVAKMWAKRAPVGKEDVAKLVDDIYRKMQVSGATELASKGEGVSDSSNVKVKGEIDDPFKSVMKVRCLCGSSLETENIIRCEDRRCQVWQHIGYVIIPEKPMEGNPQVPDLFYCEICRLSRADPFWLTIAHPLYPVKLAITSIPTDGTNPMQSVEKTFQIARADKDLLTKQDYDVQAWCMLMNAKVPFRMQWPQYADLQVNGVSVRAINRPGSQLLGANGRDDGPIITPCTKYGINKISLTGCDARVFCFGVRIVKRRTLHQILNMIPKETDGERFEDALARVCRCIGGGTAVDNGDSDSDLEVVADFFGVNLRCPMSGSRMKMARRFKPCVHMGCFDLEVFVEMNQRSRKWQCPHLSEELHVGEYYN
;
A
#
# COMPACT_ATOMS: atom_id res chain seq x y z
N MET A 1 -12.10 25.90 18.99
CA MET A 1 -12.22 24.70 18.12
C MET A 1 -12.85 23.63 18.99
N ASP A 2 -13.96 23.03 18.57
CA ASP A 2 -14.71 22.11 19.43
C ASP A 2 -13.83 20.87 19.72
N LEU A 3 -13.44 20.66 20.98
CA LEU A 3 -12.47 19.63 21.37
C LEU A 3 -13.07 18.23 21.26
N VAL A 4 -14.40 18.12 21.35
CA VAL A 4 -15.13 16.85 21.40
C VAL A 4 -15.11 16.10 20.04
N PRO A 5 -15.41 16.74 18.89
CA PRO A 5 -15.30 16.07 17.58
C PRO A 5 -13.88 15.59 17.24
N SER A 6 -12.87 16.43 17.51
CA SER A 6 -11.46 16.09 17.25
C SER A 6 -10.98 14.90 18.09
N CYS A 7 -11.35 14.85 19.37
CA CYS A 7 -11.05 13.70 20.21
C CYS A 7 -11.82 12.45 19.78
N LYS A 8 -13.09 12.59 19.38
CA LYS A 8 -13.92 11.46 18.91
C LYS A 8 -13.33 10.77 17.69
N ASP A 9 -12.83 11.55 16.72
CA ASP A 9 -12.18 11.01 15.53
C ASP A 9 -10.89 10.26 15.89
N LYS A 10 -10.09 10.79 16.83
CA LYS A 10 -8.84 10.13 17.29
C LYS A 10 -9.13 8.85 18.07
N LEU A 11 -10.11 8.86 18.96
CA LEU A 11 -10.51 7.69 19.77
C LEU A 11 -11.03 6.52 18.91
N ALA A 12 -11.52 6.78 17.69
CA ALA A 12 -11.90 5.72 16.76
C ALA A 12 -10.72 4.81 16.38
N TYR A 13 -9.52 5.37 16.31
CA TYR A 13 -8.27 4.65 15.99
C TYR A 13 -7.66 3.92 17.19
N PHE A 14 -8.08 4.25 18.41
CA PHE A 14 -7.53 3.64 19.61
C PHE A 14 -8.03 2.20 19.70
N ARG A 15 -7.14 1.26 20.05
CA ARG A 15 -7.54 -0.08 20.48
C ARG A 15 -7.92 0.01 21.95
N ILE A 16 -8.45 -1.09 22.48
CA ILE A 16 -8.87 -1.15 23.89
C ILE A 16 -7.71 -0.81 24.83
N LYS A 17 -6.47 -1.19 24.46
CA LYS A 17 -5.26 -0.86 25.22
C LYS A 17 -5.10 0.66 25.41
N GLU A 18 -5.13 1.44 24.32
CA GLU A 18 -4.88 2.88 24.39
C GLU A 18 -6.05 3.63 25.05
N LEU A 19 -7.29 3.15 24.89
CA LEU A 19 -8.44 3.65 25.64
C LEU A 19 -8.28 3.39 27.16
N LYS A 20 -7.82 2.19 27.53
CA LYS A 20 -7.51 1.85 28.94
C LYS A 20 -6.33 2.68 29.46
N ASP A 21 -5.34 3.02 28.64
CA ASP A 21 -4.21 3.89 29.02
C ASP A 21 -4.67 5.33 29.29
N VAL A 22 -5.55 5.88 28.45
CA VAL A 22 -6.20 7.18 28.70
C VAL A 22 -6.97 7.12 30.03
N LEU A 23 -7.85 6.13 30.21
CA LEU A 23 -8.66 5.99 31.42
C LEU A 23 -7.82 5.78 32.69
N THR A 24 -6.67 5.11 32.58
CA THR A 24 -5.71 4.94 33.69
C THR A 24 -5.14 6.29 34.13
N GLN A 25 -4.75 7.13 33.18
CA GLN A 25 -4.20 8.46 33.46
C GLN A 25 -5.28 9.46 33.92
N LEU A 26 -6.54 9.23 33.54
CA LEU A 26 -7.70 9.95 34.06
C LEU A 26 -8.22 9.40 35.41
N GLY A 27 -7.70 8.27 35.89
CA GLY A 27 -8.15 7.62 37.12
C GLY A 27 -9.57 7.05 37.04
N LEU A 28 -10.07 6.76 35.84
CA LEU A 28 -11.43 6.26 35.58
C LEU A 28 -11.44 4.74 35.40
N SER A 29 -12.60 4.12 35.63
CA SER A 29 -12.77 2.67 35.45
C SER A 29 -12.42 2.24 34.03
N LYS A 30 -11.70 1.14 33.91
CA LYS A 30 -11.26 0.51 32.64
C LYS A 30 -12.18 -0.62 32.18
N GLN A 31 -13.27 -0.87 32.93
CA GLN A 31 -14.21 -1.94 32.65
C GLN A 31 -15.28 -1.50 31.63
N GLY A 32 -15.72 -2.45 30.81
CA GLY A 32 -16.72 -2.24 29.76
C GLY A 32 -16.17 -2.55 28.37
N LYS A 33 -17.09 -2.66 27.41
CA LYS A 33 -16.76 -2.84 25.99
C LYS A 33 -16.13 -1.56 25.43
N LYS A 34 -15.49 -1.67 24.26
CA LYS A 34 -14.79 -0.54 23.61
C LYS A 34 -15.63 0.75 23.57
N GLN A 35 -16.93 0.64 23.27
CA GLN A 35 -17.83 1.79 23.24
C GLN A 35 -18.01 2.43 24.61
N ASP A 36 -18.17 1.64 25.67
CA ASP A 36 -18.28 2.13 27.05
C ASP A 36 -17.03 2.92 27.49
N LEU A 37 -15.84 2.49 27.03
CA LEU A 37 -14.58 3.19 27.31
C LEU A 37 -14.48 4.52 26.53
N VAL A 38 -14.88 4.51 25.26
CA VAL A 38 -14.92 5.72 24.42
C VAL A 38 -15.93 6.73 24.97
N GLU A 39 -17.13 6.29 25.33
CA GLU A 39 -18.16 7.13 25.92
C GLU A 39 -17.72 7.73 27.25
N ARG A 40 -16.96 6.99 28.06
CA ARG A 40 -16.42 7.49 29.34
C ARG A 40 -15.35 8.58 29.15
N ILE A 41 -14.50 8.45 28.14
CA ILE A 41 -13.51 9.49 27.79
C ILE A 41 -14.22 10.73 27.19
N LEU A 42 -15.22 10.52 26.34
CA LEU A 42 -16.04 11.62 25.80
C LEU A 42 -16.88 12.31 26.88
N GLY A 43 -17.39 11.56 27.86
CA GLY A 43 -18.10 12.09 29.02
C GLY A 43 -17.22 12.97 29.90
N ALA A 44 -15.94 12.61 30.05
CA ALA A 44 -14.93 13.44 30.73
C ALA A 44 -14.61 14.74 29.97
N LEU A 45 -14.78 14.77 28.64
CA LEU A 45 -14.67 15.97 27.81
C LEU A 45 -15.95 16.84 27.84
N SER A 46 -17.11 16.26 28.15
CA SER A 46 -18.40 16.96 28.13
C SER A 46 -18.81 17.56 29.49
N ASN A 47 -18.13 17.23 30.60
CA ASN A 47 -18.44 17.66 31.98
C ASN A 47 -19.80 17.22 32.56
N GLU A 48 -20.48 16.22 31.99
CA GLU A 48 -21.83 15.85 32.48
C GLU A 48 -21.88 14.80 33.60
N GLN A 49 -20.76 14.20 34.02
CA GLN A 49 -20.79 13.24 35.14
C GLN A 49 -19.58 13.32 36.04
N VAL A 50 -19.36 14.48 36.66
CA VAL A 50 -18.33 14.59 37.71
C VAL A 50 -18.80 15.49 38.84
N ALA A 51 -19.81 15.04 39.59
CA ALA A 51 -20.18 15.69 40.85
C ALA A 51 -20.45 14.73 42.01
N LYS A 52 -20.37 13.40 41.84
CA LYS A 52 -20.75 12.48 42.93
C LYS A 52 -19.74 11.44 43.39
N MET A 53 -18.52 11.37 42.86
CA MET A 53 -17.53 10.37 43.34
C MET A 53 -16.08 10.82 43.46
N TRP A 54 -15.76 12.11 43.37
CA TRP A 54 -14.40 12.60 43.65
C TRP A 54 -14.32 13.32 45.01
N ALA A 55 -14.20 12.54 46.07
CA ALA A 55 -13.50 13.00 47.26
C ALA A 55 -12.09 12.44 47.21
N LYS A 56 -11.09 13.33 46.99
CA LYS A 56 -9.62 13.09 46.95
C LYS A 56 -8.99 12.92 45.55
N ARG A 57 -8.97 13.99 44.74
CA ARG A 57 -7.81 14.57 44.01
C ARG A 57 -8.26 15.65 43.01
N ALA A 58 -7.31 16.46 42.52
CA ALA A 58 -7.54 17.70 41.78
C ALA A 58 -8.38 17.52 40.49
N PRO A 59 -9.23 18.50 40.12
CA PRO A 59 -10.07 18.42 38.93
C PRO A 59 -9.20 18.48 37.66
N VAL A 60 -9.33 17.47 36.80
CA VAL A 60 -8.69 17.42 35.48
C VAL A 60 -9.53 18.26 34.51
N GLY A 61 -8.90 19.23 33.82
CA GLY A 61 -9.59 20.10 32.86
C GLY A 61 -9.89 19.38 31.53
N LYS A 62 -10.89 19.85 30.77
CA LYS A 62 -11.25 19.27 29.46
C LYS A 62 -10.07 19.32 28.48
N GLU A 63 -9.24 20.35 28.60
CA GLU A 63 -8.02 20.56 27.83
C GLU A 63 -6.95 19.51 28.17
N ASP A 64 -6.87 19.06 29.43
CA ASP A 64 -5.93 18.02 29.87
C ASP A 64 -6.33 16.65 29.32
N VAL A 65 -7.63 16.36 29.27
CA VAL A 65 -8.16 15.13 28.64
C VAL A 65 -7.87 15.11 27.14
N ALA A 66 -8.09 16.22 26.44
CA ALA A 66 -7.80 16.33 25.01
C ALA A 66 -6.30 16.19 24.73
N LYS A 67 -5.45 16.82 25.55
CA LYS A 67 -3.99 16.70 25.44
C LYS A 67 -3.51 15.27 25.66
N LEU A 68 -4.10 14.56 26.61
CA LEU A 68 -3.78 13.16 26.89
C LEU A 68 -4.14 12.23 25.72
N VAL A 69 -5.31 12.43 25.11
CA VAL A 69 -5.70 11.71 23.88
C VAL A 69 -4.71 12.02 22.75
N ASP A 70 -4.32 13.27 22.58
CA ASP A 70 -3.37 13.66 21.53
C ASP A 70 -1.96 13.09 21.74
N ASP A 71 -1.50 13.02 22.99
CA ASP A 71 -0.20 12.48 23.35
C ASP A 71 -0.13 10.97 23.13
N ILE A 72 -1.20 10.23 23.48
CA ILE A 72 -1.28 8.79 23.23
C ILE A 72 -1.42 8.50 21.73
N TYR A 73 -2.26 9.27 21.03
CA TYR A 73 -2.38 9.15 19.57
C TYR A 73 -1.05 9.39 18.86
N ARG A 74 -0.27 10.39 19.30
CA ARG A 74 1.07 10.68 18.77
C ARG A 74 2.07 9.56 19.10
N LYS A 75 2.03 8.98 20.30
CA LYS A 75 2.90 7.85 20.67
C LYS A 75 2.61 6.59 19.85
N MET A 76 1.34 6.34 19.52
CA MET A 76 0.97 5.26 18.59
C MET A 76 1.60 5.43 17.20
N GLN A 77 1.82 6.67 16.77
CA GLN A 77 2.42 7.00 15.46
C GLN A 77 3.96 6.91 15.47
N VAL A 78 4.62 7.04 16.64
CA VAL A 78 6.09 7.14 16.76
C VAL A 78 6.76 5.82 17.14
N SER A 79 6.04 4.84 17.71
CA SER A 79 6.63 3.59 18.22
C SER A 79 7.12 2.59 17.14
N GLY A 80 7.20 3.01 15.87
CA GLY A 80 7.81 2.24 14.78
C GLY A 80 9.32 2.44 14.61
N ALA A 81 9.96 3.36 15.35
CA ALA A 81 11.39 3.63 15.20
C ALA A 81 12.10 3.92 16.52
N THR A 82 13.15 3.13 16.79
CA THR A 82 14.30 3.36 17.70
C THR A 82 14.22 2.77 19.11
N GLU A 83 14.74 1.55 19.26
CA GLU A 83 15.66 1.23 20.36
C GLU A 83 16.98 0.78 19.73
N LEU A 84 18.02 1.61 19.82
CA LEU A 84 19.43 1.20 19.90
C LEU A 84 20.28 2.42 20.28
N ALA A 85 20.68 2.42 21.56
CA ALA A 85 21.89 2.97 22.15
C ALA A 85 22.34 4.40 21.80
N SER A 86 22.21 5.31 22.77
CA SER A 86 23.12 6.45 22.96
C SER A 86 23.74 6.39 24.37
N LYS A 87 25.05 6.14 24.42
CA LYS A 87 25.93 6.51 25.54
C LYS A 87 27.23 7.02 24.95
N GLY A 88 27.60 8.25 25.32
CA GLY A 88 28.88 8.87 24.97
C GLY A 88 28.79 10.38 24.87
N GLU A 89 28.83 11.05 26.03
CA GLU A 89 29.11 12.50 26.15
C GLU A 89 30.56 12.82 25.78
N GLY A 90 30.82 14.06 25.30
CA GLY A 90 32.20 14.57 25.19
C GLY A 90 32.41 15.84 24.35
N VAL A 91 31.98 16.99 24.89
CA VAL A 91 32.73 18.28 25.01
C VAL A 91 33.59 18.82 23.85
N SER A 92 33.14 19.99 23.36
CA SER A 92 33.82 21.28 23.00
C SER A 92 34.88 21.48 21.90
N ASP A 93 34.59 22.60 21.19
CA ASP A 93 35.43 23.70 20.70
C ASP A 93 36.30 23.64 19.43
N SER A 94 35.75 24.29 18.40
CA SER A 94 36.29 25.36 17.55
C SER A 94 37.79 25.43 17.18
N SER A 95 38.07 25.44 15.86
CA SER A 95 38.80 26.54 15.21
C SER A 95 38.80 26.43 13.67
N ASN A 96 38.75 27.60 13.03
CA ASN A 96 38.75 27.83 11.59
C ASN A 96 40.11 27.61 10.95
N VAL A 97 40.17 26.88 9.83
CA VAL A 97 41.17 27.12 8.76
C VAL A 97 40.51 26.90 7.39
N LYS A 98 40.45 27.96 6.58
CA LYS A 98 40.14 27.91 5.14
C LYS A 98 41.29 27.21 4.42
N VAL A 99 41.02 26.07 3.80
CA VAL A 99 41.85 25.55 2.70
C VAL A 99 40.96 25.46 1.47
N LYS A 100 41.31 26.27 0.48
CA LYS A 100 40.73 26.28 -0.86
C LYS A 100 41.34 25.10 -1.61
N GLY A 101 40.58 24.02 -1.75
CA GLY A 101 40.90 22.88 -2.59
C GLY A 101 39.58 22.32 -3.10
N GLU A 102 39.39 22.38 -4.41
CA GLU A 102 38.30 21.70 -5.11
C GLU A 102 38.41 20.20 -4.80
N ILE A 103 37.50 19.72 -3.95
CA ILE A 103 37.27 18.29 -3.76
C ILE A 103 35.92 18.04 -4.44
N ASP A 104 35.98 17.48 -5.65
CA ASP A 104 34.83 16.83 -6.26
C ASP A 104 34.33 15.77 -5.27
N ASP A 105 33.16 16.03 -4.69
CA ASP A 105 32.44 15.10 -3.81
C ASP A 105 31.98 13.88 -4.63
N PRO A 106 32.49 12.66 -4.35
CA PRO A 106 32.13 11.46 -5.11
C PRO A 106 30.71 10.95 -4.84
N PHE A 107 29.90 11.63 -4.01
CA PHE A 107 28.61 11.13 -3.53
C PHE A 107 27.39 12.01 -3.85
N LYS A 108 27.43 12.82 -4.91
CA LYS A 108 26.17 13.32 -5.50
C LYS A 108 25.48 12.20 -6.28
N SER A 109 24.72 11.34 -5.57
CA SER A 109 23.66 10.56 -6.21
C SER A 109 22.74 11.54 -6.93
N VAL A 110 22.78 11.57 -8.25
CA VAL A 110 21.97 12.49 -9.06
C VAL A 110 20.50 12.21 -8.76
N MET A 111 19.79 13.20 -8.22
CA MET A 111 18.38 13.07 -7.89
C MET A 111 17.59 12.81 -9.18
N LYS A 112 16.99 11.62 -9.30
CA LYS A 112 16.23 11.23 -10.49
C LYS A 112 14.77 11.64 -10.35
N VAL A 113 14.43 12.84 -10.79
CA VAL A 113 13.04 13.31 -10.84
C VAL A 113 12.33 12.79 -12.09
N ARG A 114 11.21 12.07 -11.93
CA ARG A 114 10.32 11.63 -13.03
C ARG A 114 8.87 11.68 -12.56
N CYS A 115 8.20 12.78 -12.84
CA CYS A 115 6.81 12.99 -12.42
C CYS A 115 5.84 12.98 -13.61
N LEU A 116 4.56 12.69 -13.33
CA LEU A 116 3.46 12.75 -14.30
C LEU A 116 3.20 14.15 -14.87
N CYS A 117 3.73 15.21 -14.25
CA CYS A 117 3.68 16.56 -14.80
C CYS A 117 4.60 16.75 -16.01
N GLY A 118 5.51 15.82 -16.28
CA GLY A 118 6.51 15.91 -17.35
C GLY A 118 7.74 16.76 -17.00
N SER A 119 7.75 17.43 -15.85
CA SER A 119 8.90 18.18 -15.35
C SER A 119 9.91 17.27 -14.64
N SER A 120 11.19 17.55 -14.87
CA SER A 120 12.32 16.95 -14.13
C SER A 120 12.95 17.93 -13.14
N LEU A 121 12.27 19.04 -12.84
CA LEU A 121 12.76 20.06 -11.91
C LEU A 121 12.68 19.55 -10.47
N GLU A 122 13.76 19.78 -9.73
CA GLU A 122 13.80 19.60 -8.28
C GLU A 122 13.02 20.75 -7.62
N THR A 123 12.00 20.41 -6.83
CA THR A 123 11.21 21.38 -6.07
C THR A 123 11.07 20.88 -4.62
N GLU A 124 10.68 21.75 -3.70
CA GLU A 124 10.58 21.41 -2.28
C GLU A 124 9.52 20.34 -1.98
N ASN A 125 8.51 20.20 -2.83
CA ASN A 125 7.36 19.31 -2.63
C ASN A 125 7.45 18.03 -3.48
N ILE A 126 8.47 17.23 -3.23
CA ILE A 126 8.72 15.94 -3.89
C ILE A 126 8.65 14.77 -2.90
N ILE A 127 8.25 13.61 -3.40
CA ILE A 127 8.20 12.35 -2.66
C ILE A 127 9.03 11.28 -3.37
N ARG A 128 9.77 10.49 -2.60
CA ARG A 128 10.63 9.42 -3.12
C ARG A 128 9.87 8.10 -3.16
N CYS A 129 10.05 7.35 -4.25
CA CYS A 129 9.59 5.97 -4.31
C CYS A 129 10.33 5.09 -3.28
N GLU A 130 9.58 4.28 -2.53
CA GLU A 130 10.09 3.40 -1.48
C GLU A 130 10.94 2.23 -2.01
N ASP A 131 10.80 1.89 -3.30
CA ASP A 131 11.61 0.86 -3.92
C ASP A 131 13.08 1.32 -3.99
N ARG A 132 13.94 0.63 -3.21
CA ARG A 132 15.37 0.91 -3.08
C ARG A 132 16.12 0.88 -4.41
N ARG A 133 15.63 0.14 -5.41
CA ARG A 133 16.23 0.06 -6.75
C ARG A 133 15.71 1.15 -7.70
N CYS A 134 14.61 1.82 -7.35
CA CYS A 134 13.99 2.84 -8.18
C CYS A 134 14.55 4.23 -7.87
N GLN A 135 14.53 4.64 -6.59
CA GLN A 135 15.01 5.95 -6.11
C GLN A 135 14.46 7.18 -6.88
N VAL A 136 13.35 7.02 -7.60
CA VAL A 136 12.72 8.10 -8.37
C VAL A 136 11.98 9.04 -7.42
N TRP A 137 12.11 10.33 -7.69
CA TRP A 137 11.36 11.39 -7.03
C TRP A 137 10.24 11.90 -7.92
N GLN A 138 9.09 12.23 -7.32
CA GLN A 138 7.91 12.73 -8.03
C GLN A 138 7.29 13.89 -7.26
N HIS A 139 6.72 14.89 -7.95
CA HIS A 139 6.04 16.01 -7.31
C HIS A 139 4.75 15.55 -6.63
N ILE A 140 4.62 15.86 -5.33
CA ILE A 140 3.50 15.41 -4.47
C ILE A 140 2.15 15.77 -5.09
N GLY A 141 1.98 17.02 -5.55
CA GLY A 141 0.71 17.51 -6.10
C GLY A 141 0.22 16.80 -7.37
N TYR A 142 1.05 15.96 -7.99
CA TYR A 142 0.69 15.21 -9.19
C TYR A 142 0.51 13.70 -8.94
N VAL A 143 0.99 13.20 -7.81
CA VAL A 143 0.98 11.75 -7.51
C VAL A 143 0.16 11.40 -6.26
N ILE A 144 -0.02 12.34 -5.34
CA ILE A 144 -0.91 12.20 -4.18
C ILE A 144 -2.24 12.87 -4.52
N ILE A 145 -3.22 12.04 -4.90
CA ILE A 145 -4.55 12.49 -5.29
C ILE A 145 -5.49 12.33 -4.09
N PRO A 146 -5.98 13.42 -3.47
CA PRO A 146 -6.85 13.33 -2.30
C PRO A 146 -8.22 12.75 -2.66
N GLU A 147 -8.85 12.02 -1.73
CA GLU A 147 -10.20 11.46 -1.93
C GLU A 147 -11.30 12.55 -1.89
N LYS A 148 -11.06 13.66 -1.18
CA LYS A 148 -11.95 14.81 -1.09
C LYS A 148 -11.15 16.09 -1.34
N PRO A 149 -11.72 17.12 -1.99
CA PRO A 149 -11.10 18.44 -2.03
C PRO A 149 -11.00 18.96 -0.59
N MET A 150 -9.78 19.03 -0.06
CA MET A 150 -9.49 19.63 1.25
C MET A 150 -8.64 20.87 1.03
N GLU A 151 -8.91 21.93 1.79
CA GLU A 151 -8.01 23.08 1.90
C GLU A 151 -6.82 22.67 2.77
N GLY A 152 -5.67 22.39 2.14
CA GLY A 152 -4.43 22.02 2.82
C GLY A 152 -3.53 21.09 2.00
N ASN A 153 -2.29 20.89 2.47
CA ASN A 153 -1.38 19.93 1.85
C ASN A 153 -1.94 18.50 2.05
N PRO A 154 -1.93 17.65 1.01
CA PRO A 154 -2.36 16.26 1.14
C PRO A 154 -1.56 15.53 2.22
N GLN A 155 -2.22 14.70 3.03
CA GLN A 155 -1.51 13.79 3.93
C GLN A 155 -0.64 12.86 3.08
N VAL A 156 0.67 12.91 3.32
CA VAL A 156 1.65 12.08 2.61
C VAL A 156 1.57 10.67 3.18
N PRO A 157 1.37 9.63 2.35
CA PRO A 157 1.32 8.25 2.84
C PRO A 157 2.69 7.80 3.36
N ASP A 158 2.68 6.94 4.39
CA ASP A 158 3.90 6.35 4.96
C ASP A 158 4.71 5.55 3.93
N LEU A 159 4.02 4.93 2.98
CA LEU A 159 4.61 4.16 1.88
C LEU A 159 4.15 4.71 0.54
N PHE A 160 5.10 5.10 -0.29
CA PHE A 160 4.83 5.58 -1.65
C PHE A 160 5.58 4.76 -2.70
N TYR A 161 4.84 4.25 -3.69
CA TYR A 161 5.41 3.59 -4.86
C TYR A 161 5.03 4.35 -6.12
N CYS A 162 6.01 4.70 -6.95
CA CYS A 162 5.75 5.29 -8.26
C CYS A 162 4.96 4.33 -9.16
N GLU A 163 4.38 4.84 -10.25
CA GLU A 163 3.52 4.08 -11.16
C GLU A 163 4.26 2.86 -11.71
N ILE A 164 5.51 3.02 -12.16
CA ILE A 164 6.30 1.90 -12.69
C ILE A 164 6.54 0.81 -11.64
N CYS A 165 6.81 1.19 -10.38
CA CYS A 165 7.01 0.25 -9.29
C CYS A 165 5.71 -0.46 -8.88
N ARG A 166 4.58 0.24 -8.93
CA ARG A 166 3.25 -0.33 -8.74
C ARG A 166 2.92 -1.34 -9.84
N LEU A 167 3.16 -0.98 -11.09
CA LEU A 167 2.96 -1.84 -12.26
C LEU A 167 3.79 -3.13 -12.18
N SER A 168 5.06 -3.00 -11.79
CA SER A 168 5.99 -4.15 -11.69
C SER A 168 5.59 -5.13 -10.59
N ARG A 169 4.89 -4.64 -9.56
CA ARG A 169 4.31 -5.45 -8.47
C ARG A 169 2.92 -5.97 -8.78
N ALA A 170 2.21 -5.36 -9.73
CA ALA A 170 0.84 -5.76 -10.07
C ALA A 170 0.76 -7.11 -10.79
N ASP A 171 1.76 -7.41 -11.63
CA ASP A 171 1.82 -8.69 -12.34
C ASP A 171 3.28 -9.17 -12.49
N PRO A 172 3.75 -10.08 -11.62
CA PRO A 172 5.12 -10.56 -11.66
C PRO A 172 5.42 -11.44 -12.88
N PHE A 173 4.40 -11.96 -13.58
CA PHE A 173 4.60 -12.76 -14.80
C PHE A 173 5.12 -11.94 -15.99
N TRP A 174 5.06 -10.61 -15.90
CA TRP A 174 5.59 -9.72 -16.93
C TRP A 174 6.78 -8.92 -16.39
N LEU A 175 7.96 -9.21 -16.93
CA LEU A 175 9.14 -8.38 -16.73
C LEU A 175 9.09 -7.20 -17.69
N THR A 176 9.07 -5.97 -17.19
CA THR A 176 9.25 -4.79 -18.04
C THR A 176 10.70 -4.70 -18.52
N ILE A 177 10.90 -4.62 -19.83
CA ILE A 177 12.20 -4.45 -20.49
C ILE A 177 12.45 -2.98 -20.80
N ALA A 178 11.42 -2.28 -21.29
CA ALA A 178 11.50 -0.87 -21.64
C ALA A 178 10.12 -0.20 -21.53
N HIS A 179 10.11 1.14 -21.51
CA HIS A 179 8.90 1.96 -21.50
C HIS A 179 8.85 2.86 -22.74
N PRO A 180 8.38 2.37 -23.91
CA PRO A 180 8.21 3.21 -25.11
C PRO A 180 7.35 4.45 -24.86
N LEU A 181 6.38 4.34 -23.95
CA LEU A 181 5.63 5.46 -23.42
C LEU A 181 5.65 5.41 -21.89
N TYR A 182 6.37 6.35 -21.28
CA TYR A 182 6.34 6.56 -19.84
C TYR A 182 4.93 6.95 -19.36
N PRO A 183 4.63 6.77 -18.05
CA PRO A 183 3.33 7.12 -17.48
C PRO A 183 2.91 8.55 -17.83
N VAL A 184 1.70 8.69 -18.39
CA VAL A 184 1.06 9.98 -18.70
C VAL A 184 -0.31 10.04 -18.05
N LYS A 185 -0.64 11.18 -17.43
CA LYS A 185 -1.96 11.41 -16.83
C LYS A 185 -3.01 11.65 -17.92
N LEU A 186 -4.21 11.10 -17.74
CA LEU A 186 -5.36 11.41 -18.59
C LEU A 186 -5.84 12.84 -18.30
N ALA A 187 -6.10 13.62 -19.35
CA ALA A 187 -6.59 14.98 -19.24
C ALA A 187 -8.12 14.98 -19.31
N ILE A 188 -8.77 15.82 -18.50
CA ILE A 188 -10.21 16.06 -18.60
C ILE A 188 -10.43 16.93 -19.85
N THR A 189 -11.23 16.44 -20.80
CA THR A 189 -11.55 17.15 -22.05
C THR A 189 -12.91 17.81 -22.06
N SER A 190 -13.85 17.30 -21.26
CA SER A 190 -15.15 17.94 -21.07
C SER A 190 -15.67 17.66 -19.66
N ILE A 191 -16.28 18.69 -19.07
CA ILE A 191 -16.96 18.61 -17.77
C ILE A 191 -18.45 18.83 -18.04
N PRO A 192 -19.27 17.77 -17.94
CA PRO A 192 -20.70 17.89 -18.10
C PRO A 192 -21.33 18.78 -17.02
N THR A 193 -22.32 19.58 -17.39
CA THR A 193 -23.07 20.45 -16.46
C THR A 193 -24.17 19.71 -15.70
N ASP A 194 -24.53 18.50 -16.14
CA ASP A 194 -25.59 17.65 -15.59
C ASP A 194 -25.14 16.74 -14.43
N GLY A 195 -23.88 16.87 -14.00
CA GLY A 195 -23.29 16.06 -12.95
C GLY A 195 -22.84 14.67 -13.40
N THR A 196 -22.88 14.35 -14.70
CA THR A 196 -22.30 13.12 -15.23
C THR A 196 -20.76 13.16 -15.16
N ASN A 197 -20.14 11.98 -15.18
CA ASN A 197 -18.69 11.86 -15.09
C ASN A 197 -18.00 12.62 -16.24
N PRO A 198 -16.90 13.32 -15.97
CA PRO A 198 -16.17 14.04 -17.02
C PRO A 198 -15.54 13.08 -18.03
N MET A 199 -15.49 13.52 -19.29
CA MET A 199 -14.74 12.81 -20.32
C MET A 199 -13.26 13.07 -20.11
N GLN A 200 -12.49 12.00 -20.10
CA GLN A 200 -11.04 12.03 -20.05
C GLN A 200 -10.47 11.49 -21.35
N SER A 201 -9.38 12.07 -21.82
CA SER A 201 -8.62 11.53 -22.93
C SER A 201 -7.12 11.74 -22.82
N VAL A 202 -6.39 10.91 -23.55
CA VAL A 202 -4.98 11.10 -23.83
C VAL A 202 -4.69 10.62 -25.24
N GLU A 203 -3.97 11.42 -26.02
CA GLU A 203 -3.43 11.03 -27.31
C GLU A 203 -1.91 11.25 -27.30
N LYS A 204 -1.16 10.20 -27.60
CA LYS A 204 0.30 10.23 -27.63
C LYS A 204 0.84 9.41 -28.79
N THR A 205 2.12 9.61 -29.07
CA THR A 205 2.89 8.74 -29.93
C THR A 205 4.00 8.07 -29.12
N PHE A 206 4.39 6.87 -29.56
CA PHE A 206 5.54 6.16 -29.01
C PHE A 206 6.32 5.51 -30.14
N GLN A 207 7.61 5.28 -29.91
CA GLN A 207 8.50 4.69 -30.91
C GLN A 207 8.88 3.27 -30.52
N ILE A 208 8.81 2.35 -31.49
CA ILE A 208 9.45 1.04 -31.39
C ILE A 208 10.78 1.13 -32.11
N ALA A 209 11.87 1.12 -31.34
CA ALA A 209 13.22 1.21 -31.86
C ALA A 209 13.63 -0.08 -32.58
N ARG A 210 14.74 -0.02 -33.33
CA ARG A 210 15.23 -1.19 -34.09
C ARG A 210 15.62 -2.34 -33.16
N ALA A 211 16.34 -2.05 -32.08
CA ALA A 211 16.72 -3.05 -31.08
C ALA A 211 15.49 -3.73 -30.45
N ASP A 212 14.43 -2.96 -30.18
CA ASP A 212 13.18 -3.49 -29.63
C ASP A 212 12.42 -4.35 -30.64
N LYS A 213 12.43 -3.97 -31.92
CA LYS A 213 11.83 -4.76 -32.99
C LYS A 213 12.43 -6.17 -33.04
N ASP A 214 13.76 -6.26 -32.94
CA ASP A 214 14.45 -7.55 -32.94
C ASP A 214 14.07 -8.40 -31.72
N LEU A 215 13.84 -7.79 -30.55
CA LEU A 215 13.31 -8.48 -29.37
C LEU A 215 11.89 -8.99 -29.60
N LEU A 216 11.01 -8.18 -30.19
CA LEU A 216 9.60 -8.52 -30.47
C LEU A 216 9.43 -9.61 -31.53
N THR A 217 10.49 -10.02 -32.22
CA THR A 217 10.45 -11.23 -33.07
C THR A 217 10.42 -12.52 -32.25
N LYS A 218 10.84 -12.47 -30.98
CA LYS A 218 10.84 -13.61 -30.07
C LYS A 218 9.46 -13.77 -29.43
N GLN A 219 9.00 -15.01 -29.29
CA GLN A 219 7.65 -15.31 -28.80
C GLN A 219 7.40 -14.96 -27.32
N ASP A 220 8.46 -14.68 -26.55
CA ASP A 220 8.37 -14.33 -25.14
C ASP A 220 8.32 -12.82 -24.88
N TYR A 221 8.35 -11.98 -25.92
CA TYR A 221 8.31 -10.52 -25.81
C TYR A 221 7.07 -9.93 -26.46
N ASP A 222 6.49 -8.93 -25.79
CA ASP A 222 5.29 -8.25 -26.26
C ASP A 222 5.33 -6.75 -25.94
N VAL A 223 4.55 -5.97 -26.69
CA VAL A 223 4.19 -4.61 -26.34
C VAL A 223 2.86 -4.64 -25.60
N GLN A 224 2.84 -4.10 -24.38
CA GLN A 224 1.66 -4.07 -23.53
C GLN A 224 1.28 -2.63 -23.18
N ALA A 225 0.00 -2.29 -23.36
CA ALA A 225 -0.58 -1.07 -22.82
C ALA A 225 -1.06 -1.31 -21.38
N TRP A 226 -0.96 -0.31 -20.52
CA TRP A 226 -1.40 -0.41 -19.12
C TRP A 226 -1.99 0.90 -18.64
N CYS A 227 -2.90 0.81 -17.68
CA CYS A 227 -3.54 1.95 -17.04
C CYS A 227 -3.67 1.71 -15.54
N MET A 228 -3.58 2.77 -14.74
CA MET A 228 -3.72 2.71 -13.29
C MET A 228 -4.47 3.91 -12.73
N LEU A 229 -5.30 3.62 -11.75
CA LEU A 229 -5.93 4.62 -10.89
C LEU A 229 -4.91 5.14 -9.88
N MET A 230 -4.75 6.47 -9.80
CA MET A 230 -3.71 7.09 -8.97
C MET A 230 -3.94 6.93 -7.47
N ASN A 231 -5.17 7.20 -6.99
CA ASN A 231 -5.60 7.00 -5.60
C ASN A 231 -6.27 5.64 -5.36
N ALA A 232 -5.71 4.57 -5.94
CA ALA A 232 -6.29 3.24 -5.77
C ALA A 232 -6.12 2.73 -4.33
N LYS A 233 -7.22 2.28 -3.71
CA LYS A 233 -7.18 1.56 -2.42
C LYS A 233 -6.39 0.26 -2.48
N VAL A 234 -6.38 -0.37 -3.66
CA VAL A 234 -5.54 -1.53 -3.97
C VAL A 234 -4.37 -1.03 -4.85
N PRO A 235 -3.17 -0.82 -4.29
CA PRO A 235 -2.13 -0.04 -4.97
C PRO A 235 -1.46 -0.78 -6.12
N PHE A 236 -1.36 -2.12 -6.06
CA PHE A 236 -0.62 -2.95 -7.01
C PHE A 236 -1.56 -3.69 -7.96
N ARG A 237 -2.35 -2.94 -8.74
CA ARG A 237 -3.19 -3.50 -9.81
C ARG A 237 -3.33 -2.52 -10.95
N MET A 238 -3.51 -3.06 -12.16
CA MET A 238 -4.01 -2.26 -13.28
C MET A 238 -5.50 -1.95 -13.07
N GLN A 239 -5.91 -0.77 -13.51
CA GLN A 239 -7.30 -0.34 -13.46
C GLN A 239 -7.54 0.71 -14.54
N TRP A 240 -8.50 0.42 -15.41
CA TRP A 240 -8.91 1.31 -16.50
C TRP A 240 -10.13 2.15 -16.10
N PRO A 241 -10.31 3.35 -16.70
CA PRO A 241 -11.50 4.17 -16.48
C PRO A 241 -12.78 3.47 -16.93
N GLN A 242 -13.93 3.95 -16.47
CA GLN A 242 -15.22 3.55 -17.04
C GLN A 242 -15.29 3.95 -18.53
N TYR A 243 -15.96 3.13 -19.32
CA TYR A 243 -16.11 3.30 -20.77
C TYR A 243 -14.78 3.47 -21.51
N ALA A 244 -13.73 2.76 -21.06
CA ALA A 244 -12.41 2.84 -21.67
C ALA A 244 -12.45 2.42 -23.15
N ASP A 245 -12.09 3.35 -24.05
CA ASP A 245 -11.86 3.09 -25.46
C ASP A 245 -10.38 3.34 -25.79
N LEU A 246 -9.65 2.26 -26.03
CA LEU A 246 -8.22 2.27 -26.37
C LEU A 246 -8.07 2.03 -27.87
N GLN A 247 -7.33 2.90 -28.55
CA GLN A 247 -7.02 2.76 -29.96
C GLN A 247 -5.52 2.84 -30.21
N VAL A 248 -5.00 1.95 -31.06
CA VAL A 248 -3.59 1.90 -31.45
C VAL A 248 -3.52 1.91 -32.98
N ASN A 249 -2.89 2.93 -33.56
CA ASN A 249 -2.83 3.14 -35.01
C ASN A 249 -4.21 3.08 -35.71
N GLY A 250 -5.26 3.55 -35.04
CA GLY A 250 -6.64 3.51 -35.54
C GLY A 250 -7.37 2.18 -35.33
N VAL A 251 -6.70 1.16 -34.77
CA VAL A 251 -7.32 -0.13 -34.41
C VAL A 251 -7.81 -0.07 -32.97
N SER A 252 -9.10 -0.34 -32.74
CA SER A 252 -9.65 -0.44 -31.37
C SER A 252 -9.16 -1.72 -30.69
N VAL A 253 -8.69 -1.58 -29.46
CA VAL A 253 -8.18 -2.65 -28.61
C VAL A 253 -9.02 -2.73 -27.34
N ARG A 254 -9.53 -3.91 -27.01
CA ARG A 254 -10.31 -4.11 -25.79
C ARG A 254 -9.42 -3.93 -24.55
N ALA A 255 -9.61 -2.84 -23.83
CA ALA A 255 -8.89 -2.54 -22.59
C ALA A 255 -9.50 -3.20 -21.33
N ILE A 256 -10.82 -3.42 -21.33
CA ILE A 256 -11.57 -3.97 -20.19
C ILE A 256 -12.45 -5.14 -20.61
N ASN A 257 -12.58 -6.14 -19.72
CA ASN A 257 -13.46 -7.30 -19.91
C ASN A 257 -14.79 -7.17 -19.15
N ARG A 258 -14.91 -6.17 -18.25
CA ARG A 258 -16.13 -5.85 -17.53
C ARG A 258 -17.01 -4.88 -18.35
N PRO A 259 -18.33 -4.81 -18.08
CA PRO A 259 -19.18 -3.75 -18.62
C PRO A 259 -18.57 -2.35 -18.41
N GLY A 260 -18.64 -1.49 -19.43
CA GLY A 260 -18.00 -0.18 -19.42
C GLY A 260 -18.45 0.73 -18.27
N SER A 261 -19.71 0.59 -17.84
CA SER A 261 -20.28 1.32 -16.71
C SER A 261 -19.83 0.79 -15.34
N GLN A 262 -19.27 -0.43 -15.26
CA GLN A 262 -18.95 -1.05 -13.98
C GLN A 262 -17.62 -0.52 -13.40
N LEU A 263 -17.65 -0.12 -12.14
CA LEU A 263 -16.43 0.19 -11.38
C LEU A 263 -15.69 -1.10 -10.98
N LEU A 264 -14.36 -1.04 -10.97
CA LEU A 264 -13.53 -2.16 -10.52
C LEU A 264 -13.53 -2.24 -8.98
N GLY A 265 -14.27 -3.21 -8.43
CA GLY A 265 -14.30 -3.50 -6.99
C GLY A 265 -12.95 -3.98 -6.43
N ALA A 266 -12.82 -4.09 -5.10
CA ALA A 266 -11.55 -4.48 -4.44
C ALA A 266 -10.95 -5.79 -4.98
N ASN A 267 -11.80 -6.80 -5.19
CA ASN A 267 -11.40 -8.12 -5.71
C ASN A 267 -11.32 -8.20 -7.24
N GLY A 268 -11.64 -7.12 -7.96
CA GLY A 268 -11.55 -7.04 -9.41
C GLY A 268 -10.12 -6.82 -9.89
N ARG A 269 -9.77 -7.39 -11.04
CA ARG A 269 -8.48 -7.18 -11.70
C ARG A 269 -8.72 -6.93 -13.18
N ASP A 270 -8.18 -5.83 -13.67
CA ASP A 270 -8.08 -5.60 -15.11
C ASP A 270 -6.75 -6.12 -15.64
N ASP A 271 -6.73 -6.44 -16.93
CA ASP A 271 -5.52 -6.83 -17.62
C ASP A 271 -4.89 -5.64 -18.37
N GLY A 272 -3.64 -5.78 -18.77
CA GLY A 272 -2.99 -4.91 -19.73
C GLY A 272 -3.04 -5.56 -21.11
N PRO A 273 -3.77 -5.01 -22.10
CA PRO A 273 -3.89 -5.64 -23.40
C PRO A 273 -2.53 -5.67 -24.10
N ILE A 274 -2.24 -6.82 -24.72
CA ILE A 274 -1.11 -6.97 -25.63
C ILE A 274 -1.46 -6.25 -26.93
N ILE A 275 -0.70 -5.20 -27.24
CA ILE A 275 -0.90 -4.35 -28.40
C ILE A 275 0.11 -4.65 -29.52
N THR A 276 1.05 -5.59 -29.34
CA THR A 276 2.03 -6.01 -30.35
C THR A 276 1.43 -6.11 -31.76
N PRO A 277 0.28 -6.78 -31.97
CA PRO A 277 -0.30 -6.94 -33.31
C PRO A 277 -0.76 -5.62 -33.96
N CYS A 278 -1.03 -4.59 -33.16
CA CYS A 278 -1.47 -3.27 -33.60
C CYS A 278 -0.30 -2.28 -33.74
N THR A 279 0.93 -2.69 -33.43
CA THR A 279 2.13 -1.84 -33.52
C THR A 279 2.92 -2.06 -34.80
N LYS A 280 3.66 -1.03 -35.20
CA LYS A 280 4.61 -1.04 -36.31
C LYS A 280 5.97 -0.55 -35.87
N TYR A 281 6.99 -0.85 -36.66
CA TYR A 281 8.32 -0.27 -36.48
C TYR A 281 8.27 1.26 -36.64
N GLY A 282 9.01 2.00 -35.79
CA GLY A 282 9.00 3.46 -35.79
C GLY A 282 7.84 4.04 -34.97
N ILE A 283 7.23 5.11 -35.47
CA ILE A 283 6.23 5.90 -34.73
C ILE A 283 4.86 5.20 -34.77
N ASN A 284 4.27 5.02 -33.59
CA ASN A 284 2.92 4.50 -33.38
C ASN A 284 2.07 5.56 -32.69
N LYS A 285 0.81 5.69 -33.11
CA LYS A 285 -0.18 6.54 -32.46
C LYS A 285 -1.00 5.71 -31.47
N ILE A 286 -1.26 6.25 -30.29
CA ILE A 286 -2.12 5.63 -29.29
C ILE A 286 -3.02 6.67 -28.64
N SER A 287 -4.29 6.33 -28.49
CA SER A 287 -5.26 7.14 -27.77
C SER A 287 -6.07 6.30 -26.81
N LEU A 288 -6.41 6.89 -25.67
CA LEU A 288 -7.31 6.32 -24.68
C LEU A 288 -8.33 7.38 -24.30
N THR A 289 -9.60 7.02 -24.34
CA THR A 289 -10.69 7.82 -23.78
C THR A 289 -11.43 7.06 -22.68
N GLY A 290 -12.12 7.79 -21.81
CA GLY A 290 -12.97 7.21 -20.78
C GLY A 290 -13.89 8.27 -20.16
N CYS A 291 -14.91 7.84 -19.43
CA CYS A 291 -15.87 8.73 -18.77
C CYS A 291 -15.90 8.40 -17.28
N ASP A 292 -15.04 9.07 -16.51
CA ASP A 292 -14.75 8.77 -15.10
C ASP A 292 -14.30 10.06 -14.40
N ALA A 293 -14.67 10.28 -13.14
CA ALA A 293 -14.23 11.45 -12.37
C ALA A 293 -12.84 11.26 -11.73
N ARG A 294 -12.35 10.02 -11.63
CA ARG A 294 -11.12 9.71 -10.91
C ARG A 294 -9.88 9.91 -11.76
N VAL A 295 -8.72 10.06 -11.14
CA VAL A 295 -7.47 10.37 -11.86
C VAL A 295 -6.74 9.10 -12.28
N PHE A 296 -6.53 8.94 -13.58
CA PHE A 296 -5.81 7.80 -14.16
C PHE A 296 -4.49 8.24 -14.79
N CYS A 297 -3.53 7.31 -14.80
CA CYS A 297 -2.35 7.37 -15.65
C CYS A 297 -2.28 6.15 -16.56
N PHE A 298 -1.62 6.33 -17.69
CA PHE A 298 -1.55 5.39 -18.79
C PHE A 298 -0.12 5.31 -19.35
N GLY A 299 0.27 4.17 -19.89
CA GLY A 299 1.57 4.04 -20.56
C GLY A 299 1.68 2.78 -21.42
N VAL A 300 2.84 2.63 -22.04
CA VAL A 300 3.19 1.48 -22.88
C VAL A 300 4.53 0.93 -22.42
N ARG A 301 4.61 -0.39 -22.30
CA ARG A 301 5.85 -1.10 -21.96
C ARG A 301 6.13 -2.23 -22.93
N ILE A 302 7.41 -2.53 -23.14
CA ILE A 302 7.85 -3.79 -23.72
C ILE A 302 8.06 -4.75 -22.55
N VAL A 303 7.44 -5.92 -22.64
CA VAL A 303 7.46 -6.93 -21.58
C VAL A 303 8.07 -8.23 -22.09
N LYS A 304 8.69 -8.97 -21.18
CA LYS A 304 9.09 -10.36 -21.36
C LYS A 304 8.24 -11.24 -20.44
N ARG A 305 7.62 -12.29 -20.99
CA ARG A 305 6.86 -13.27 -20.22
C ARG A 305 7.81 -14.11 -19.37
N ARG A 306 7.51 -14.20 -18.07
CA ARG A 306 8.19 -15.12 -17.15
C ARG A 306 7.46 -16.46 -17.09
N THR A 307 8.22 -17.54 -16.97
CA THR A 307 7.69 -18.88 -16.72
C THR A 307 7.30 -19.05 -15.26
N LEU A 308 6.46 -20.04 -14.97
CA LEU A 308 6.08 -20.39 -13.59
C LEU A 308 7.33 -20.63 -12.72
N HIS A 309 8.30 -21.37 -13.24
CA HIS A 309 9.55 -21.67 -12.55
C HIS A 309 10.38 -20.40 -12.25
N GLN A 310 10.43 -19.44 -13.18
CA GLN A 310 11.11 -18.16 -12.93
C GLN A 310 10.44 -17.37 -11.81
N ILE A 311 9.10 -17.40 -11.71
CA ILE A 311 8.39 -16.76 -10.58
C ILE A 311 8.70 -17.48 -9.27
N LEU A 312 8.62 -18.81 -9.26
CA LEU A 312 8.93 -19.60 -8.07
C LEU A 312 10.35 -19.36 -7.56
N ASN A 313 11.33 -19.20 -8.45
CA ASN A 313 12.71 -18.91 -8.10
C ASN A 313 12.94 -17.49 -7.56
N MET A 314 12.00 -16.56 -7.77
CA MET A 314 12.07 -15.23 -7.17
C MET A 314 11.60 -15.24 -5.71
N ILE A 315 10.75 -16.21 -5.33
CA ILE A 315 10.17 -16.28 -3.99
C ILE A 315 11.26 -16.75 -3.01
N PRO A 316 11.39 -16.12 -1.82
CA PRO A 316 12.40 -16.50 -0.84
C PRO A 316 12.40 -18.00 -0.55
N LYS A 317 13.61 -18.55 -0.36
CA LYS A 317 13.76 -19.96 -0.03
C LYS A 317 13.30 -20.19 1.41
N GLU A 318 13.15 -21.47 1.77
CA GLU A 318 12.76 -21.84 3.14
C GLU A 318 13.73 -21.31 4.21
N THR A 319 15.03 -21.25 3.87
CA THR A 319 16.07 -20.69 4.75
C THR A 319 15.89 -19.21 5.06
N ASP A 320 15.21 -18.48 4.18
CA ASP A 320 14.90 -17.05 4.32
C ASP A 320 13.47 -16.84 4.90
N GLY A 321 12.80 -17.94 5.26
CA GLY A 321 11.43 -17.96 5.75
C GLY A 321 11.29 -17.59 7.22
N GLU A 322 10.09 -17.83 7.75
CA GLU A 322 9.81 -17.66 9.19
C GLU A 322 10.70 -18.59 10.01
N ARG A 323 11.41 -18.03 11.00
CA ARG A 323 12.24 -18.82 11.91
C ARG A 323 11.37 -19.73 12.78
N PHE A 324 11.94 -20.83 13.24
CA PHE A 324 11.23 -21.76 14.12
C PHE A 324 10.66 -21.08 15.37
N GLU A 325 11.44 -20.18 15.99
CA GLU A 325 11.01 -19.45 17.18
C GLU A 325 9.78 -18.57 16.91
N ASP A 326 9.77 -17.88 15.77
CA ASP A 326 8.66 -17.02 15.35
C ASP A 326 7.41 -17.83 15.01
N ALA A 327 7.60 -18.97 14.31
CA ALA A 327 6.54 -19.91 13.98
C ALA A 327 5.91 -20.52 15.23
N LEU A 328 6.74 -20.94 16.19
CA LEU A 328 6.29 -21.46 17.48
C LEU A 328 5.51 -20.38 18.24
N ALA A 329 6.05 -19.18 18.37
CA ALA A 329 5.39 -18.08 19.04
C ALA A 329 4.03 -17.74 18.39
N ARG A 330 3.94 -17.79 17.05
CA ARG A 330 2.69 -17.62 16.32
C ARG A 330 1.69 -18.74 16.61
N VAL A 331 2.10 -20.00 16.55
CA VAL A 331 1.24 -21.16 16.84
C VAL A 331 0.73 -21.10 18.29
N CYS A 332 1.61 -20.80 19.25
CA CYS A 332 1.23 -20.61 20.64
C CYS A 332 0.20 -19.47 20.80
N ARG A 333 0.35 -18.35 20.08
CA ARG A 333 -0.66 -17.27 20.07
C ARG A 333 -1.99 -17.71 19.46
N CYS A 334 -1.98 -18.52 18.41
CA CYS A 334 -3.20 -19.04 17.79
C CYS A 334 -3.95 -20.02 18.70
N ILE A 335 -3.22 -20.82 19.47
CA ILE A 335 -3.76 -21.83 20.38
C ILE A 335 -4.20 -21.21 21.71
N GLY A 336 -3.37 -20.36 22.29
CA GLY A 336 -3.54 -19.81 23.64
C GLY A 336 -4.45 -18.58 23.75
N GLY A 337 -5.28 -18.29 22.75
CA GLY A 337 -6.33 -17.26 22.85
C GLY A 337 -5.88 -15.78 22.91
N GLY A 338 -4.60 -15.44 23.10
CA GLY A 338 -4.13 -14.05 22.98
C GLY A 338 -2.85 -13.68 23.75
N THR A 339 -1.92 -13.06 23.03
CA THR A 339 -0.81 -12.18 23.47
C THR A 339 -0.04 -12.51 24.76
N ALA A 340 1.21 -12.94 24.61
CA ALA A 340 2.24 -12.99 25.66
C ALA A 340 2.69 -11.61 26.20
N VAL A 341 1.86 -10.57 26.06
CA VAL A 341 2.03 -9.28 26.74
C VAL A 341 0.81 -9.06 27.61
N ASP A 342 0.94 -9.60 28.81
CA ASP A 342 0.34 -9.19 30.08
C ASP A 342 -0.77 -8.13 29.97
N ASN A 343 -2.01 -8.60 30.07
CA ASN A 343 -3.15 -7.83 30.56
C ASN A 343 -4.21 -8.83 31.04
N GLY A 344 -4.15 -9.15 32.33
CA GLY A 344 -5.15 -9.96 33.04
C GLY A 344 -6.50 -9.27 33.13
N ASP A 345 -7.24 -9.26 32.02
CA ASP A 345 -8.64 -8.79 31.99
C ASP A 345 -9.37 -9.32 30.74
N SER A 346 -9.42 -10.65 30.60
CA SER A 346 -10.27 -11.31 29.61
C SER A 346 -11.25 -12.21 30.34
N ASP A 347 -12.44 -11.67 30.61
CA ASP A 347 -13.65 -12.42 30.97
C ASP A 347 -13.98 -13.38 29.82
N SER A 348 -13.52 -14.62 29.93
CA SER A 348 -14.00 -15.80 29.20
C SER A 348 -13.47 -17.04 29.90
N ASP A 349 -14.30 -17.65 30.75
CA ASP A 349 -14.17 -19.02 31.28
C ASP A 349 -14.26 -20.08 30.16
N LEU A 350 -13.52 -19.88 29.07
CA LEU A 350 -13.29 -20.83 28.00
C LEU A 350 -11.81 -21.17 28.02
N GLU A 351 -11.40 -21.84 29.10
CA GLU A 351 -10.24 -22.73 29.04
C GLU A 351 -10.57 -23.81 28.01
N VAL A 352 -10.27 -23.53 26.73
CA VAL A 352 -10.23 -24.56 25.71
C VAL A 352 -8.98 -25.38 26.02
N VAL A 353 -9.11 -26.32 26.97
CA VAL A 353 -8.14 -27.38 27.21
C VAL A 353 -8.28 -28.37 26.06
N ALA A 354 -7.80 -27.98 24.88
CA ALA A 354 -7.63 -28.90 23.78
C ALA A 354 -6.24 -29.53 23.93
N ASP A 355 -6.21 -30.80 24.31
CA ASP A 355 -4.97 -31.59 24.40
C ASP A 355 -4.26 -31.72 23.04
N PHE A 356 -4.99 -31.52 21.93
CA PHE A 356 -4.49 -31.59 20.57
C PHE A 356 -5.17 -30.59 19.65
N PHE A 357 -4.41 -30.06 18.70
CA PHE A 357 -4.91 -29.19 17.64
C PHE A 357 -4.66 -29.85 16.28
N GLY A 358 -5.75 -30.11 15.54
CA GLY A 358 -5.67 -30.66 14.19
C GLY A 358 -5.15 -29.61 13.20
N VAL A 359 -4.11 -29.96 12.44
CA VAL A 359 -3.62 -29.13 11.32
C VAL A 359 -3.94 -29.81 10.00
N ASN A 360 -4.52 -29.05 9.07
CA ASN A 360 -4.81 -29.57 7.73
C ASN A 360 -3.57 -29.44 6.82
N LEU A 361 -3.08 -30.58 6.32
CA LEU A 361 -1.95 -30.65 5.38
C LEU A 361 -2.37 -30.56 3.91
N ARG A 362 -3.67 -30.37 3.64
CA ARG A 362 -4.20 -30.15 2.29
C ARG A 362 -4.23 -28.66 1.96
N CYS A 363 -3.93 -28.34 0.72
CA CYS A 363 -4.02 -26.99 0.19
C CYS A 363 -5.50 -26.55 0.14
N PRO A 364 -5.87 -25.37 0.66
CA PRO A 364 -7.26 -24.88 0.62
C PRO A 364 -7.75 -24.63 -0.81
N MET A 365 -6.83 -24.40 -1.76
CA MET A 365 -7.17 -24.08 -3.15
C MET A 365 -7.37 -25.32 -4.03
N SER A 366 -6.54 -26.36 -3.87
CA SER A 366 -6.61 -27.57 -4.70
C SER A 366 -7.20 -28.80 -4.01
N GLY A 367 -7.37 -28.76 -2.68
CA GLY A 367 -7.78 -29.91 -1.87
C GLY A 367 -6.75 -31.05 -1.78
N SER A 368 -5.64 -30.93 -2.50
CA SER A 368 -4.55 -31.92 -2.54
C SER A 368 -3.55 -31.71 -1.41
N ARG A 369 -2.77 -32.75 -1.06
CA ARG A 369 -1.68 -32.63 -0.08
C ARG A 369 -0.68 -31.57 -0.56
N MET A 370 -0.33 -30.62 0.32
CA MET A 370 0.68 -29.60 0.02
C MET A 370 2.04 -30.26 -0.19
N LYS A 371 2.73 -29.91 -1.28
CA LYS A 371 4.12 -30.27 -1.55
C LYS A 371 5.06 -29.23 -0.99
N MET A 372 4.71 -27.95 -1.18
CA MET A 372 5.48 -26.82 -0.68
C MET A 372 4.56 -25.87 0.09
N ALA A 373 4.44 -26.10 1.40
CA ALA A 373 3.62 -25.28 2.27
C ALA A 373 4.25 -23.88 2.44
N ARG A 374 3.44 -22.85 2.17
CA ARG A 374 3.81 -21.45 2.33
C ARG A 374 2.70 -20.67 3.03
N ARG A 375 3.10 -19.54 3.60
CA ARG A 375 2.26 -18.54 4.25
C ARG A 375 2.90 -17.17 3.96
N PHE A 376 2.09 -16.12 3.88
CA PHE A 376 2.63 -14.77 3.82
C PHE A 376 3.12 -14.31 5.18
N LYS A 377 4.25 -13.60 5.20
CA LYS A 377 4.87 -13.08 6.42
C LYS A 377 3.87 -12.40 7.39
N PRO A 378 2.93 -11.54 6.92
CA PRO A 378 2.00 -10.85 7.82
C PRO A 378 0.85 -11.71 8.35
N CYS A 379 0.58 -12.88 7.77
CA CYS A 379 -0.57 -13.70 8.14
C CYS A 379 -0.43 -14.26 9.56
N VAL A 380 -1.28 -13.88 10.50
CA VAL A 380 -1.17 -14.38 11.88
C VAL A 380 -1.74 -15.78 12.09
N HIS A 381 -2.44 -16.36 11.11
CA HIS A 381 -3.05 -17.69 11.21
C HIS A 381 -2.05 -18.86 11.10
N MET A 382 -2.49 -20.06 11.48
CA MET A 382 -1.74 -21.32 11.32
C MET A 382 -1.79 -21.88 9.89
N GLY A 383 -2.85 -21.56 9.14
CA GLY A 383 -3.08 -22.12 7.80
C GLY A 383 -1.94 -21.85 6.81
N CYS A 384 -1.62 -22.86 6.00
CA CYS A 384 -0.69 -22.74 4.88
C CYS A 384 -1.39 -23.08 3.56
N PHE A 385 -0.75 -22.76 2.46
CA PHE A 385 -1.19 -23.14 1.13
C PHE A 385 -0.02 -23.69 0.31
N ASP A 386 -0.32 -24.44 -0.74
CA ASP A 386 0.70 -24.92 -1.66
C ASP A 386 1.17 -23.78 -2.58
N LEU A 387 2.48 -23.54 -2.61
CA LEU A 387 3.08 -22.44 -3.36
C LEU A 387 2.84 -22.55 -4.87
N GLU A 388 3.04 -23.73 -5.45
CA GLU A 388 2.95 -23.92 -6.90
C GLU A 388 1.51 -23.71 -7.37
N VAL A 389 0.55 -24.30 -6.65
CA VAL A 389 -0.90 -24.09 -6.88
C VAL A 389 -1.26 -22.61 -6.78
N PHE A 390 -0.77 -21.92 -5.75
CA PHE A 390 -1.06 -20.51 -5.55
C PHE A 390 -0.57 -19.64 -6.71
N VAL A 391 0.66 -19.85 -7.15
CA VAL A 391 1.27 -19.08 -8.25
C VAL A 391 0.56 -19.40 -9.57
N GLU A 392 0.24 -20.67 -9.84
CA GLU A 392 -0.49 -21.08 -11.04
C GLU A 392 -1.89 -20.44 -11.13
N MET A 393 -2.65 -20.45 -10.04
CA MET A 393 -3.95 -19.78 -9.97
C MET A 393 -3.83 -18.27 -10.21
N ASN A 394 -2.78 -17.66 -9.68
CA ASN A 394 -2.51 -16.24 -9.83
C ASN A 394 -2.05 -15.83 -11.22
N GLN A 395 -1.48 -16.76 -12.00
CA GLN A 395 -1.17 -16.51 -13.41
C GLN A 395 -2.41 -16.09 -14.21
N ARG A 396 -3.58 -16.65 -13.88
CA ARG A 396 -4.84 -16.34 -14.55
C ARG A 396 -5.58 -15.19 -13.86
N SER A 397 -5.77 -15.32 -12.54
CA SER A 397 -6.63 -14.44 -11.76
C SER A 397 -5.97 -13.11 -11.36
N ARG A 398 -4.64 -13.10 -11.20
CA ARG A 398 -3.85 -11.96 -10.69
C ARG A 398 -4.35 -11.45 -9.33
N LYS A 399 -4.92 -12.35 -8.53
CA LYS A 399 -5.46 -12.09 -7.19
C LYS A 399 -4.48 -12.58 -6.12
N TRP A 400 -3.43 -11.80 -5.92
CA TRP A 400 -2.39 -12.06 -4.92
C TRP A 400 -2.92 -11.78 -3.50
N GLN A 401 -3.86 -12.59 -3.04
CA GLN A 401 -4.52 -12.49 -1.73
C GLN A 401 -4.37 -13.81 -0.98
N CYS A 402 -4.34 -13.77 0.36
CA CYS A 402 -4.28 -14.99 1.15
C CYS A 402 -5.52 -15.86 0.93
N PRO A 403 -5.40 -17.18 0.72
CA PRO A 403 -6.56 -18.06 0.61
C PRO A 403 -7.28 -18.30 1.95
N HIS A 404 -6.68 -17.93 3.09
CA HIS A 404 -7.23 -18.12 4.44
C HIS A 404 -7.82 -16.86 5.07
N LEU A 405 -7.36 -15.68 4.66
CA LEU A 405 -7.86 -14.39 5.14
C LEU A 405 -8.27 -13.55 3.93
N SER A 406 -9.44 -12.91 4.02
CA SER A 406 -9.91 -11.96 3.01
C SER A 406 -9.20 -10.60 3.07
N GLU A 407 -8.28 -10.39 4.02
CA GLU A 407 -7.48 -9.18 4.09
C GLU A 407 -6.38 -9.17 3.02
N GLU A 408 -6.28 -8.05 2.29
CA GLU A 408 -5.34 -7.89 1.18
C GLU A 408 -3.90 -7.79 1.69
N LEU A 409 -3.03 -8.64 1.15
CA LEU A 409 -1.61 -8.61 1.45
C LEU A 409 -0.85 -7.92 0.32
N HIS A 410 -0.04 -6.94 0.69
CA HIS A 410 0.73 -6.13 -0.23
C HIS A 410 1.78 -6.99 -0.94
N VAL A 411 1.76 -7.01 -2.28
CA VAL A 411 2.72 -7.77 -3.11
C VAL A 411 4.20 -7.40 -2.80
N GLY A 412 4.45 -6.27 -2.15
CA GLY A 412 5.77 -5.86 -1.64
C GLY A 412 6.33 -6.70 -0.49
N GLU A 413 5.52 -7.49 0.22
CA GLU A 413 5.96 -8.38 1.31
C GLU A 413 6.20 -9.83 0.84
N TYR A 414 6.10 -10.08 -0.46
CA TYR A 414 6.27 -11.41 -1.05
C TYR A 414 7.74 -11.71 -1.39
N TYR A 415 8.62 -10.70 -1.31
CA TYR A 415 9.96 -10.73 -1.92
C TYR A 415 11.06 -10.06 -1.09
N ASN A 416 10.95 -10.02 0.25
CA ASN A 416 12.10 -9.76 1.13
C ASN A 416 12.08 -10.61 2.39
#